data_AF-A0A3M7B6I8-F1
#
_entry.id   AF-A0A3M7B6I8-F1
#
_cell.length_a   1.000
_cell.length_b   1.000
_cell.length_c   1.000
_cell.angle_alpha   90.00
_cell.angle_beta   90.00
_cell.angle_gamma   90.00
#
_symmetry.space_group_name_H-M   'P 1'
#
loop_
_entity.id
_entity.type
_entity.pdbx_description
1 polymer ?
#
loop_
_entity_poly.entity_id
_entity_poly.type
_entity_poly.pdbx_seq_one_letter_code
_entity_poly.pdbx_strand_id
1 'polypeptide(L)'
;MAATYTKGRLSDVLPPLIFGTATFNYQYNKDPFELDTTGLVQRALEYGIRAFDTSPYYGPSEEILGEALDTDFVRNNVPRKDFHLITKVGRISSDEFDYSREWVRQSVQRSLQRLKTSYLDLVYCHDVEFVSEEEVMEAIRELRRIRDEEGTIKHIGISGYPLPVLCSIAHRVLRETGEPLDAVMSYANFTLQNSLLATSGIKELKAAGVDVVLNASPLGMGLLRREGVPIGSMGNWHPSSDGLRNAVKRASDFCDRHDEKLEVVAIRYALEQWLSIGSTVGSRGDPASGVAWQRESNEQVGGSRLGVSVMGVSKASELEKTMQVWRSILDGLEDGQETAIRAGRWKRDHEWSLNRRKAIEILADGINEHLDEYIDYTWDSPGSGFVNQRGRKDDVKEVTPAQEPWLTPAASPQADELPSPEEAALPLR
;
A
#
# COMPACT_ATOMS: atom_id res chain seq x y z
N MET A 1 2.19 37.16 -8.83
CA MET A 1 1.87 36.96 -7.41
C MET A 1 1.60 35.48 -7.22
N ALA A 2 2.56 34.74 -6.68
CA ALA A 2 2.36 33.32 -6.36
C ALA A 2 1.33 33.26 -5.22
N ALA A 3 0.19 32.60 -5.46
CA ALA A 3 -0.78 32.35 -4.42
C ALA A 3 -0.09 31.49 -3.35
N THR A 4 0.04 32.03 -2.14
CA THR A 4 0.41 31.29 -0.96
C THR A 4 -0.63 30.19 -0.75
N TYR A 5 -0.32 28.98 -1.21
CA TYR A 5 -1.09 27.79 -0.89
C TYR A 5 -0.93 27.56 0.61
N THR A 6 -1.96 27.85 1.39
CA THR A 6 -2.02 27.43 2.78
C THR A 6 -2.03 25.90 2.78
N LYS A 7 -0.96 25.29 3.32
CA LYS A 7 -0.79 23.83 3.46
C LYS A 7 -2.02 23.24 4.17
N GLY A 8 -2.94 22.63 3.42
CA GLY A 8 -3.95 21.75 4.00
C GLY A 8 -3.26 20.54 4.63
N ARG A 9 -3.78 20.00 5.73
CA ARG A 9 -3.20 18.79 6.32
C ARG A 9 -3.58 17.59 5.46
N LEU A 10 -2.66 16.65 5.30
CA LEU A 10 -2.95 15.41 4.58
C LEU A 10 -4.14 14.66 5.18
N SER A 11 -4.26 14.69 6.52
CA SER A 11 -5.37 14.08 7.27
C SER A 11 -6.74 14.71 6.99
N ASP A 12 -6.82 15.87 6.37
CA ASP A 12 -8.10 16.49 6.00
C ASP A 12 -8.59 16.02 4.62
N VAL A 13 -7.70 15.53 3.76
CA VAL A 13 -7.98 15.35 2.33
C VAL A 13 -7.75 13.94 1.80
N LEU A 14 -6.89 13.14 2.42
CA LEU A 14 -6.51 11.83 1.90
C LEU A 14 -7.67 10.82 2.03
N PRO A 15 -8.13 10.17 0.95
CA PRO A 15 -9.13 9.09 1.05
C PRO A 15 -8.64 7.94 1.93
N PRO A 16 -9.50 7.35 2.80
CA PRO A 16 -9.14 6.22 3.64
C PRO A 16 -8.97 4.90 2.87
N LEU A 17 -9.44 4.81 1.63
CA LEU A 17 -9.16 3.70 0.74
C LEU A 17 -8.36 4.17 -0.48
N ILE A 18 -7.18 3.56 -0.67
CA ILE A 18 -6.24 3.92 -1.73
C ILE A 18 -6.04 2.71 -2.65
N PHE A 19 -6.10 2.96 -3.97
CA PHE A 19 -5.75 1.96 -4.98
C PHE A 19 -4.23 1.89 -5.12
N GLY A 20 -3.63 0.83 -4.60
CA GLY A 20 -2.23 0.50 -4.81
C GLY A 20 -2.02 -0.16 -6.16
N THR A 21 -1.00 0.30 -6.88
CA THR A 21 -0.64 -0.16 -8.23
C THR A 21 0.66 -0.97 -8.26
N ALA A 22 1.12 -1.46 -7.10
CA ALA A 22 2.20 -2.43 -7.02
C ALA A 22 1.90 -3.70 -7.85
N THR A 23 0.63 -4.05 -8.02
CA THR A 23 0.18 -5.14 -8.90
C THR A 23 0.37 -4.86 -10.39
N PHE A 24 0.56 -3.61 -10.82
CA PHE A 24 0.88 -3.27 -12.22
C PHE A 24 2.37 -3.50 -12.52
N ASN A 25 2.90 -4.62 -12.04
CA ASN A 25 4.31 -5.00 -12.16
C ASN A 25 4.47 -6.48 -12.48
N TYR A 26 5.73 -6.87 -12.67
CA TYR A 26 6.16 -8.23 -13.00
C TYR A 26 6.27 -9.19 -11.80
N GLN A 27 6.19 -8.68 -10.55
CA GLN A 27 6.18 -9.52 -9.35
C GLN A 27 4.84 -10.24 -9.21
N TYR A 28 3.74 -9.52 -9.44
CA TYR A 28 2.39 -10.04 -9.27
C TYR A 28 1.80 -10.63 -10.55
N ASN A 29 2.26 -10.17 -11.72
CA ASN A 29 1.72 -10.58 -13.01
C ASN A 29 2.84 -11.02 -13.96
N LYS A 30 2.52 -11.92 -14.90
CA LYS A 30 3.49 -12.34 -15.93
C LYS A 30 3.83 -11.19 -16.87
N ASP A 31 2.80 -10.46 -17.27
CA ASP A 31 2.90 -9.25 -18.06
C ASP A 31 1.86 -8.22 -17.54
N PRO A 32 2.30 -7.09 -16.98
CA PRO A 32 1.39 -6.03 -16.53
C PRO A 32 0.72 -5.28 -17.68
N PHE A 33 1.24 -5.34 -18.91
CA PHE A 33 0.63 -4.69 -20.08
C PHE A 33 -0.57 -5.47 -20.65
N GLU A 34 -0.67 -6.77 -20.33
CA GLU A 34 -1.83 -7.61 -20.67
C GLU A 34 -3.04 -7.39 -19.74
N LEU A 35 -2.87 -6.61 -18.67
CA LEU A 35 -3.95 -6.23 -17.77
C LEU A 35 -4.79 -5.10 -18.38
N ASP A 36 -6.10 -5.14 -18.20
CA ASP A 36 -6.99 -4.01 -18.46
C ASP A 36 -6.85 -2.93 -17.37
N THR A 37 -5.65 -2.35 -17.25
CA THR A 37 -5.31 -1.33 -16.25
C THR A 37 -6.07 -0.03 -16.47
N THR A 38 -6.33 0.33 -17.74
CA THR A 38 -7.16 1.49 -18.07
C THR A 38 -8.60 1.31 -17.60
N GLY A 39 -9.24 0.17 -17.92
CA GLY A 39 -10.59 -0.14 -17.44
C GLY A 39 -10.65 -0.24 -15.92
N LEU A 40 -9.61 -0.79 -15.28
CA LEU A 40 -9.50 -0.85 -13.82
C LEU A 40 -9.47 0.53 -13.16
N VAL A 41 -8.62 1.43 -13.63
CA VAL A 41 -8.51 2.80 -13.07
C VAL A 41 -9.79 3.59 -13.31
N GLN A 42 -10.37 3.50 -14.51
CA GLN A 42 -11.66 4.14 -14.80
C GLN A 42 -12.77 3.60 -13.89
N ARG A 43 -12.85 2.28 -13.71
CA ARG A 43 -13.84 1.66 -12.81
C ARG A 43 -13.61 2.04 -11.34
N ALA A 44 -12.36 2.15 -10.90
CA ALA A 44 -12.01 2.61 -9.56
C ALA A 44 -12.53 4.04 -9.33
N LEU A 45 -12.35 4.94 -10.31
CA LEU A 45 -12.89 6.29 -10.27
C LEU A 45 -14.43 6.30 -10.26
N GLU A 46 -15.07 5.47 -11.07
CA GLU A 46 -16.54 5.31 -11.06
C GLU A 46 -17.05 4.84 -9.68
N TYR A 47 -16.29 3.99 -9.00
CA TYR A 47 -16.60 3.49 -7.66
C TYR A 47 -16.31 4.49 -6.52
N GLY A 48 -15.74 5.65 -6.82
CA GLY A 48 -15.46 6.70 -5.85
C GLY A 48 -14.04 6.68 -5.29
N ILE A 49 -13.15 5.79 -5.76
CA ILE A 49 -11.74 5.83 -5.34
C ILE A 49 -11.11 7.13 -5.85
N ARG A 50 -10.41 7.85 -4.97
CA ARG A 50 -9.78 9.15 -5.27
C ARG A 50 -8.33 9.23 -4.84
N ALA A 51 -7.65 8.10 -4.67
CA ALA A 51 -6.23 8.06 -4.37
C ALA A 51 -5.58 6.82 -4.99
N PHE A 52 -4.43 7.05 -5.62
CA PHE A 52 -3.63 6.01 -6.28
C PHE A 52 -2.21 6.05 -5.74
N ASP A 53 -1.72 4.90 -5.27
CA ASP A 53 -0.34 4.71 -4.81
C ASP A 53 0.45 3.90 -5.83
N THR A 54 1.61 4.42 -6.24
CA THR A 54 2.53 3.81 -7.20
C THR A 54 3.98 4.00 -6.74
N SER A 55 4.95 3.63 -7.57
CA SER A 55 6.38 3.84 -7.32
C SER A 55 7.20 3.68 -8.60
N PRO A 56 8.32 4.39 -8.76
CA PRO A 56 9.30 4.11 -9.81
C PRO A 56 9.85 2.67 -9.75
N TYR A 57 9.86 2.04 -8.57
CA TYR A 57 10.31 0.65 -8.39
C TYR A 57 9.28 -0.37 -8.92
N TYR A 58 8.00 -0.02 -9.05
CA TYR A 58 6.94 -0.96 -9.44
C TYR A 58 6.92 -1.24 -10.95
N GLY A 59 8.09 -1.43 -11.56
CA GLY A 59 8.22 -1.66 -13.01
C GLY A 59 7.49 -0.56 -13.82
N PRO A 60 6.58 -0.93 -14.74
CA PRO A 60 5.86 0.04 -15.59
C PRO A 60 4.68 0.75 -14.92
N SER A 61 4.45 0.53 -13.63
CA SER A 61 3.26 0.99 -12.93
C SER A 61 2.98 2.50 -13.05
N GLU A 62 3.99 3.37 -12.92
CA GLU A 62 3.78 4.82 -13.07
C GLU A 62 3.33 5.22 -14.48
N GLU A 63 3.90 4.61 -15.51
CA GLU A 63 3.56 4.87 -16.92
C GLU A 63 2.16 4.34 -17.22
N ILE A 64 1.87 3.11 -16.81
CA ILE A 64 0.55 2.49 -16.98
C ILE A 64 -0.54 3.32 -16.27
N LEU A 65 -0.30 3.73 -15.02
CA LEU A 65 -1.24 4.56 -14.28
C LEU A 65 -1.41 5.95 -14.92
N GLY A 66 -0.31 6.56 -15.37
CA GLY A 66 -0.33 7.83 -16.07
C GLY A 66 -1.15 7.80 -17.35
N GLU A 67 -0.96 6.78 -18.19
CA GLU A 67 -1.76 6.57 -19.41
C GLU A 67 -3.25 6.38 -19.10
N ALA A 68 -3.57 5.57 -18.09
CA ALA A 68 -4.96 5.34 -17.70
C ALA A 68 -5.67 6.63 -17.22
N LEU A 69 -4.96 7.49 -16.49
CA LEU A 69 -5.48 8.76 -15.97
C LEU A 69 -5.52 9.89 -17.01
N ASP A 70 -4.75 9.79 -18.10
CA ASP A 70 -4.71 10.78 -19.18
C ASP A 70 -5.75 10.52 -20.29
N THR A 71 -6.52 9.45 -20.17
CA THR A 71 -7.63 9.18 -21.10
C THR A 71 -8.66 10.31 -21.14
N ASP A 72 -9.29 10.52 -22.29
CA ASP A 72 -10.36 11.52 -22.46
C ASP A 72 -11.50 11.34 -21.46
N PHE A 73 -11.83 10.09 -21.13
CA PHE A 73 -12.84 9.78 -20.12
C PHE A 73 -12.47 10.38 -18.77
N VAL A 74 -11.25 10.13 -18.27
CA VAL A 74 -10.83 10.64 -16.97
C VAL A 74 -10.70 12.16 -16.99
N ARG A 75 -10.04 12.73 -18.00
CA ARG A 75 -9.85 14.18 -18.10
C ARG A 75 -11.15 14.98 -18.16
N ASN A 76 -12.19 14.42 -18.78
CA ASN A 76 -13.49 15.08 -18.89
C ASN A 76 -14.41 14.88 -17.66
N ASN A 77 -14.20 13.84 -16.86
CA ASN A 77 -15.10 13.50 -15.75
C ASN A 77 -14.49 13.69 -14.35
N VAL A 78 -13.16 13.64 -14.21
CA VAL A 78 -12.47 13.73 -12.92
C VAL A 78 -11.29 14.72 -13.04
N PRO A 79 -11.46 15.98 -12.61
CA PRO A 79 -10.38 16.95 -12.55
C PRO A 79 -9.17 16.42 -11.75
N ARG A 80 -7.94 16.76 -12.17
CA ARG A 80 -6.69 16.33 -11.49
C ARG A 80 -6.68 16.64 -9.98
N LYS A 81 -7.23 17.78 -9.59
CA LYS A 81 -7.36 18.20 -8.18
C LYS A 81 -8.32 17.34 -7.35
N ASP A 82 -9.07 16.47 -8.02
CA ASP A 82 -10.10 15.67 -7.37
C ASP A 82 -9.66 14.28 -6.96
N PHE A 83 -8.45 13.87 -7.31
CA PHE A 83 -7.80 12.66 -6.83
C PHE A 83 -6.36 12.92 -6.39
N HIS A 84 -5.80 11.99 -5.64
CA HIS A 84 -4.45 12.05 -5.09
C HIS A 84 -3.53 11.07 -5.80
N LEU A 85 -2.34 11.53 -6.18
CA LEU A 85 -1.26 10.70 -6.69
C LEU A 85 -0.14 10.62 -5.67
N ILE A 86 0.11 9.39 -5.24
CA ILE A 86 1.11 9.02 -4.26
C ILE A 86 2.18 8.22 -5.00
N THR A 87 3.44 8.66 -4.89
CA THR A 87 4.57 7.92 -5.44
C THR A 87 5.74 7.93 -4.47
N LYS A 88 6.89 7.41 -4.89
CA LYS A 88 8.04 7.18 -4.00
C LYS A 88 9.35 7.54 -4.69
N VAL A 89 10.41 7.69 -3.91
CA VAL A 89 11.80 7.91 -4.35
C VAL A 89 12.76 6.99 -3.59
N GLY A 90 14.03 6.97 -3.98
CA GLY A 90 15.06 6.22 -3.27
C GLY A 90 15.31 4.84 -3.88
N ARG A 91 14.30 3.96 -3.83
CA ARG A 91 14.40 2.61 -4.39
C ARG A 91 14.30 2.61 -5.93
N ILE A 92 15.26 1.95 -6.59
CA ILE A 92 15.37 1.89 -8.07
C ILE A 92 15.07 0.48 -8.56
N SER A 93 15.75 -0.51 -7.99
CA SER A 93 15.59 -1.93 -8.31
C SER A 93 15.53 -2.77 -7.02
N SER A 94 15.66 -4.09 -7.15
CA SER A 94 15.76 -5.03 -6.03
C SER A 94 16.93 -4.70 -5.10
N ASP A 95 18.04 -4.24 -5.67
CA ASP A 95 19.36 -4.13 -5.06
C ASP A 95 20.04 -2.77 -5.29
N GLU A 96 19.39 -1.85 -5.99
CA GLU A 96 19.86 -0.48 -6.18
C GLU A 96 18.95 0.53 -5.49
N PHE A 97 19.58 1.33 -4.63
CA PHE A 97 18.96 2.43 -3.89
C PHE A 97 19.83 3.68 -4.03
N ASP A 98 19.20 4.83 -4.26
CA ASP A 98 19.90 6.11 -4.33
C ASP A 98 19.03 7.20 -3.69
N TYR A 99 19.48 7.65 -2.54
CA TYR A 99 18.81 8.65 -1.72
C TYR A 99 19.52 10.01 -1.80
N SER A 100 20.49 10.15 -2.71
CA SER A 100 21.17 11.43 -2.94
C SER A 100 20.17 12.50 -3.37
N ARG A 101 20.50 13.74 -3.03
CA ARG A 101 19.75 14.92 -3.46
C ARG A 101 19.46 14.91 -4.97
N GLU A 102 20.48 14.63 -5.78
CA GLU A 102 20.44 14.68 -7.23
C GLU A 102 19.46 13.63 -7.78
N TRP A 103 19.55 12.39 -7.28
CA TRP A 103 18.64 11.34 -7.72
C TRP A 103 17.20 11.56 -7.24
N VAL A 104 17.00 12.03 -6.01
CA VAL A 104 15.66 12.38 -5.51
C VAL A 104 14.99 13.40 -6.43
N ARG A 105 15.71 14.47 -6.81
CA ARG A 105 15.19 15.47 -7.76
C ARG A 105 14.87 14.85 -9.11
N GLN A 106 15.79 14.06 -9.67
CA GLN A 106 15.58 13.39 -10.96
C GLN A 106 14.38 12.43 -10.92
N SER A 107 14.24 11.65 -9.84
CA SER A 107 13.15 10.69 -9.67
C SER A 107 11.80 11.39 -9.59
N VAL A 108 11.69 12.52 -8.86
CA VAL A 108 10.46 13.32 -8.81
C VAL A 108 10.07 13.81 -10.21
N GLN A 109 11.02 14.36 -10.98
CA GLN A 109 10.75 14.86 -12.33
C GLN A 109 10.32 13.73 -13.28
N ARG A 110 10.93 12.55 -13.17
CA ARG A 110 10.53 11.35 -13.92
C ARG A 110 9.11 10.92 -13.56
N SER A 111 8.76 10.87 -12.28
CA SER A 111 7.41 10.51 -11.83
C SER A 111 6.36 11.50 -12.34
N LEU A 112 6.63 12.81 -12.32
CA LEU A 112 5.74 13.84 -12.87
C LEU A 112 5.45 13.61 -14.36
N GLN A 113 6.49 13.28 -15.14
CA GLN A 113 6.36 12.99 -16.58
C GLN A 113 5.55 11.71 -16.82
N ARG A 114 5.91 10.60 -16.15
CA ARG A 114 5.24 9.30 -16.32
C ARG A 114 3.78 9.34 -15.92
N LEU A 115 3.47 10.02 -14.81
CA LEU A 115 2.10 10.20 -14.32
C LEU A 115 1.35 11.35 -15.01
N LYS A 116 2.00 12.03 -15.97
CA LYS A 116 1.41 13.10 -16.79
C LYS A 116 0.74 14.20 -15.94
N THR A 117 1.42 14.62 -14.88
CA THR A 117 0.91 15.59 -13.89
C THR A 117 1.94 16.66 -13.58
N SER A 118 1.47 17.85 -13.17
CA SER A 118 2.34 18.96 -12.75
C SER A 118 2.68 18.95 -11.25
N TYR A 119 2.02 18.09 -10.46
CA TYR A 119 2.30 17.91 -9.05
C TYR A 119 1.97 16.50 -8.53
N LEU A 120 2.58 16.13 -7.41
CA LEU A 120 2.37 14.91 -6.63
C LEU A 120 1.79 15.27 -5.26
N ASP A 121 0.79 14.50 -4.82
CA ASP A 121 0.06 14.78 -3.57
C ASP A 121 0.84 14.31 -2.34
N LEU A 122 1.57 13.21 -2.47
CA LEU A 122 2.42 12.64 -1.43
C LEU A 122 3.59 11.87 -2.05
N VAL A 123 4.80 12.12 -1.55
CA VAL A 123 6.01 11.39 -1.96
C VAL A 123 6.65 10.71 -0.75
N TYR A 124 6.85 9.40 -0.85
CA TYR A 124 7.54 8.61 0.16
C TYR A 124 9.02 8.40 -0.19
N CYS A 125 9.91 8.45 0.81
CA CYS A 125 11.16 7.70 0.72
C CYS A 125 10.84 6.20 0.85
N HIS A 126 11.19 5.40 -0.16
CA HIS A 126 10.75 4.00 -0.31
C HIS A 126 11.71 2.99 0.30
N ASP A 127 11.21 2.16 1.21
CA ASP A 127 11.96 1.07 1.86
C ASP A 127 13.22 1.59 2.52
N VAL A 128 12.99 2.51 3.45
CA VAL A 128 14.03 3.27 4.16
C VAL A 128 14.99 2.39 4.96
N GLU A 129 14.64 1.14 5.24
CA GLU A 129 15.49 0.17 5.92
C GLU A 129 16.68 -0.32 5.08
N PHE A 130 16.69 -0.09 3.77
CA PHE A 130 17.75 -0.57 2.86
C PHE A 130 18.97 0.37 2.77
N VAL A 131 18.89 1.55 3.40
CA VAL A 131 19.94 2.57 3.40
C VAL A 131 20.18 3.09 4.82
N SER A 132 21.22 3.88 5.02
CA SER A 132 21.46 4.49 6.32
C SER A 132 20.40 5.55 6.64
N GLU A 133 20.08 5.74 7.93
CA GLU A 133 19.17 6.82 8.32
C GLU A 133 19.67 8.21 7.87
N GLU A 134 20.98 8.41 7.69
CA GLU A 134 21.52 9.69 7.18
C GLU A 134 21.12 9.94 5.73
N GLU A 135 21.17 8.92 4.88
CA GLU A 135 20.70 9.00 3.49
C GLU A 135 19.20 9.30 3.44
N VAL A 136 18.41 8.69 4.34
CA VAL A 136 16.98 9.00 4.48
C VAL A 136 16.75 10.46 4.87
N MET A 137 17.53 10.98 5.82
CA MET A 137 17.45 12.37 6.25
C MET A 137 17.85 13.35 5.14
N GLU A 138 18.84 13.00 4.31
CA GLU A 138 19.22 13.78 3.12
C GLU A 138 18.07 13.85 2.12
N ALA A 139 17.47 12.72 1.76
CA ALA A 139 16.33 12.66 0.85
C ALA A 139 15.12 13.45 1.38
N ILE A 140 14.81 13.35 2.67
CA ILE A 140 13.70 14.10 3.30
C ILE A 140 13.92 15.61 3.20
N ARG A 141 15.14 16.09 3.48
CA ARG A 141 15.48 17.52 3.34
C ARG A 141 15.31 17.98 1.90
N GLU A 142 15.68 17.14 0.93
CA GLU A 142 15.50 17.45 -0.48
C GLU A 142 14.03 17.47 -0.91
N LEU A 143 13.23 16.49 -0.50
CA LEU A 143 11.78 16.50 -0.77
C LEU A 143 11.09 17.72 -0.18
N ARG A 144 11.49 18.17 1.02
CA ARG A 144 11.01 19.43 1.61
C ARG A 144 11.41 20.65 0.79
N ARG A 145 12.66 20.70 0.34
CA ARG A 145 13.13 21.78 -0.55
C ARG A 145 12.29 21.84 -1.84
N ILE A 146 12.03 20.70 -2.48
CA ILE A 146 11.17 20.64 -3.68
C ILE A 146 9.73 21.10 -3.36
N ARG A 147 9.15 20.62 -2.26
CA ARG A 147 7.82 21.04 -1.77
C ARG A 147 7.76 22.55 -1.57
N ASP A 148 8.74 23.12 -0.88
CA ASP A 148 8.71 24.51 -0.41
C ASP A 148 9.11 25.51 -1.49
N GLU A 149 10.06 25.16 -2.37
CA GLU A 149 10.57 26.05 -3.42
C GLU A 149 9.85 25.85 -4.77
N GLU A 150 9.58 24.61 -5.19
CA GLU A 150 8.97 24.31 -6.49
C GLU A 150 7.45 24.12 -6.40
N GLY A 151 6.93 23.65 -5.25
CA GLY A 151 5.50 23.42 -5.04
C GLY A 151 4.92 22.23 -5.83
N THR A 152 5.77 21.44 -6.48
CA THR A 152 5.44 20.25 -7.27
C THR A 152 5.16 19.01 -6.40
N ILE A 153 5.49 19.06 -5.10
CA ILE A 153 5.12 18.06 -4.09
C ILE A 153 4.27 18.75 -3.03
N LYS A 154 3.22 18.09 -2.52
CA LYS A 154 2.36 18.64 -1.44
C LYS A 154 2.71 18.11 -0.06
N HIS A 155 2.93 16.80 0.06
CA HIS A 155 3.22 16.13 1.32
C HIS A 155 4.37 15.13 1.17
N ILE A 156 5.03 14.81 2.28
CA ILE A 156 6.16 13.88 2.29
C ILE A 156 6.00 12.83 3.39
N GLY A 157 6.59 11.66 3.16
CA GLY A 157 6.60 10.59 4.14
C GLY A 157 7.75 9.61 3.97
N ILE A 158 7.73 8.56 4.77
CA ILE A 158 8.57 7.36 4.59
C ILE A 158 7.71 6.10 4.47
N SER A 159 8.19 5.09 3.76
CA SER A 159 7.59 3.76 3.72
C SER A 159 8.64 2.68 3.94
N GLY A 160 8.22 1.52 4.45
CA GLY A 160 9.11 0.38 4.66
C GLY A 160 8.46 -0.75 5.45
N TYR A 161 9.25 -1.80 5.73
CA TYR A 161 8.78 -2.98 6.46
C TYR A 161 9.06 -2.94 7.97
N PRO A 162 10.30 -2.87 8.47
CA PRO A 162 10.54 -3.02 9.91
C PRO A 162 9.96 -1.84 10.66
N LEU A 163 8.89 -2.07 11.41
CA LEU A 163 8.20 -1.03 12.17
C LEU A 163 9.13 -0.25 13.12
N PRO A 164 10.08 -0.89 13.84
CA PRO A 164 11.03 -0.15 14.68
C PRO A 164 11.89 0.86 13.89
N VAL A 165 12.27 0.54 12.65
CA VAL A 165 13.06 1.43 11.79
C VAL A 165 12.23 2.64 11.37
N LEU A 166 10.97 2.42 10.96
CA LEU A 166 10.05 3.51 10.63
C LEU A 166 9.84 4.46 11.82
N CYS A 167 9.64 3.91 13.02
CA CYS A 167 9.49 4.70 14.24
C CYS A 167 10.76 5.50 14.58
N SER A 168 11.94 4.86 14.51
CA SER A 168 13.24 5.51 14.77
C SER A 168 13.45 6.72 13.85
N ILE A 169 13.25 6.52 12.54
CA ILE A 169 13.43 7.56 11.53
C ILE A 169 12.40 8.69 11.73
N ALA A 170 11.12 8.37 11.98
CA ALA A 170 10.09 9.40 12.21
C ALA A 170 10.45 10.30 13.42
N HIS A 171 10.89 9.71 14.53
CA HIS A 171 11.36 10.47 15.69
C HIS A 171 12.60 11.32 15.38
N ARG A 172 13.54 10.77 14.62
CA ARG A 172 14.75 11.48 14.19
C ARG A 172 14.41 12.68 13.31
N VAL A 173 13.50 12.52 12.36
CA VAL A 173 13.02 13.61 11.49
C VAL A 173 12.47 14.75 12.33
N LEU A 174 11.53 14.46 13.24
CA LEU A 174 10.95 15.50 14.10
C LEU A 174 12.04 16.19 14.95
N ARG A 175 12.93 15.41 15.57
CA ARG A 175 13.99 15.93 16.44
C ARG A 175 14.98 16.84 15.70
N GLU A 176 15.42 16.47 14.50
CA GLU A 176 16.47 17.20 13.78
C GLU A 176 15.95 18.35 12.93
N THR A 177 14.69 18.31 12.53
CA THR A 177 14.13 19.29 11.59
C THR A 177 13.05 20.18 12.20
N GLY A 178 12.47 19.78 13.34
CA GLY A 178 11.35 20.49 13.97
C GLY A 178 10.01 20.32 13.25
N GLU A 179 9.97 19.70 12.09
CA GLU A 179 8.74 19.39 11.33
C GLU A 179 8.57 17.86 11.28
N PRO A 180 7.42 17.30 11.71
CA PRO A 180 7.15 15.88 11.57
C PRO A 180 6.93 15.47 10.10
N LEU A 181 6.91 14.17 9.83
CA LEU A 181 6.46 13.65 8.53
C LEU A 181 4.94 13.80 8.39
N ASP A 182 4.46 14.08 7.18
CA ASP A 182 3.02 14.15 6.93
C ASP A 182 2.39 12.74 6.98
N ALA A 183 3.13 11.71 6.53
CA ALA A 183 2.70 10.33 6.59
C ALA A 183 3.82 9.30 6.79
N VAL A 184 3.46 8.14 7.35
CA VAL A 184 4.27 6.92 7.34
C VAL A 184 3.43 5.77 6.79
N MET A 185 3.96 5.04 5.80
CA MET A 185 3.31 3.84 5.26
C MET A 185 4.06 2.60 5.75
N SER A 186 3.36 1.73 6.47
CA SER A 186 3.87 0.42 6.85
C SER A 186 3.12 -0.65 6.07
N TYR A 187 3.84 -1.57 5.43
CA TYR A 187 3.22 -2.67 4.69
C TYR A 187 3.31 -3.98 5.48
N ALA A 188 2.25 -4.79 5.39
CA ALA A 188 2.14 -6.13 5.99
C ALA A 188 2.26 -6.20 7.54
N ASN A 189 2.34 -5.08 8.26
CA ASN A 189 2.33 -5.03 9.72
C ASN A 189 0.94 -4.79 10.35
N PHE A 190 -0.11 -4.67 9.53
CA PHE A 190 -1.49 -4.83 9.98
C PHE A 190 -2.27 -5.69 8.97
N THR A 191 -2.31 -6.98 9.25
CA THR A 191 -2.99 -8.02 8.49
C THR A 191 -3.71 -8.95 9.47
N LEU A 192 -4.34 -10.00 8.97
CA LEU A 192 -4.86 -11.06 9.85
C LEU A 192 -3.75 -11.81 10.61
N GLN A 193 -2.52 -11.85 10.06
CA GLN A 193 -1.38 -12.53 10.68
C GLN A 193 -0.52 -11.63 11.57
N ASN A 194 -0.56 -10.30 11.35
CA ASN A 194 0.33 -9.36 12.03
C ASN A 194 -0.44 -8.12 12.50
N SER A 195 -0.31 -7.79 13.77
CA SER A 195 -1.02 -6.72 14.47
C SER A 195 -0.08 -5.61 14.97
N LEU A 196 1.23 -5.70 14.71
CA LEU A 196 2.26 -4.85 15.31
C LEU A 196 2.04 -3.35 15.06
N LEU A 197 1.55 -2.98 13.88
CA LEU A 197 1.25 -1.58 13.57
C LEU A 197 0.16 -1.01 14.48
N ALA A 198 -0.84 -1.84 14.84
CA ALA A 198 -1.90 -1.45 15.76
C ALA A 198 -1.44 -1.46 17.23
N THR A 199 -0.70 -2.50 17.64
CA THR A 199 -0.34 -2.70 19.05
C THR A 199 0.81 -1.79 19.51
N SER A 200 1.72 -1.40 18.61
CA SER A 200 2.89 -0.57 18.93
C SER A 200 3.06 0.64 18.01
N GLY A 201 2.81 0.48 16.70
CA GLY A 201 3.12 1.50 15.70
C GLY A 201 2.37 2.82 15.87
N ILE A 202 1.05 2.76 16.14
CA ILE A 202 0.23 3.97 16.31
C ILE A 202 0.78 4.88 17.41
N LYS A 203 1.12 4.31 18.57
CA LYS A 203 1.60 5.07 19.73
C LYS A 203 2.91 5.79 19.40
N GLU A 204 3.89 5.06 18.87
CA GLU A 204 5.23 5.60 18.60
C GLU A 204 5.21 6.60 17.45
N LEU A 205 4.54 6.30 16.33
CA LEU A 205 4.45 7.22 15.19
C LEU A 205 3.68 8.50 15.53
N LYS A 206 2.63 8.40 16.35
CA LYS A 206 1.93 9.57 16.87
C LYS A 206 2.81 10.40 17.81
N ALA A 207 3.63 9.76 18.65
CA ALA A 207 4.61 10.46 19.49
C ALA A 207 5.70 11.16 18.65
N ALA A 208 6.00 10.65 17.45
CA ALA A 208 6.85 11.31 16.46
C ALA A 208 6.13 12.44 15.68
N GLY A 209 4.87 12.76 16.03
CA GLY A 209 4.08 13.83 15.42
C GLY A 209 3.52 13.49 14.03
N VAL A 210 3.58 12.22 13.61
CA VAL A 210 3.04 11.77 12.32
C VAL A 210 1.52 11.85 12.36
N ASP A 211 0.94 12.55 11.38
CA ASP A 211 -0.50 12.77 11.34
C ASP A 211 -1.25 11.61 10.68
N VAL A 212 -0.72 11.02 9.61
CA VAL A 212 -1.36 9.91 8.89
C VAL A 212 -0.47 8.66 8.87
N VAL A 213 -0.97 7.53 9.36
CA VAL A 213 -0.31 6.22 9.25
C VAL A 213 -1.13 5.31 8.34
N LEU A 214 -0.50 4.81 7.28
CA LEU A 214 -1.15 3.98 6.27
C LEU A 214 -0.81 2.51 6.50
N ASN A 215 -1.84 1.67 6.45
CA ASN A 215 -1.68 0.22 6.37
C ASN A 215 -1.69 -0.24 4.90
N ALA A 216 -0.56 -0.68 4.41
CA ALA A 216 -0.44 -1.22 3.06
C ALA A 216 -0.35 -2.75 3.07
N SER A 217 -0.71 -3.38 1.96
CA SER A 217 -0.64 -4.83 1.78
C SER A 217 -1.44 -5.61 2.83
N PRO A 218 -2.78 -5.39 2.96
CA PRO A 218 -3.63 -6.04 3.96
C PRO A 218 -3.67 -7.58 3.85
N LEU A 219 -3.27 -8.14 2.71
CA LEU A 219 -3.12 -9.58 2.48
C LEU A 219 -1.67 -10.08 2.68
N GLY A 220 -0.80 -9.30 3.32
CA GLY A 220 0.62 -9.64 3.49
C GLY A 220 1.30 -9.84 2.14
N MET A 221 1.19 -8.87 1.24
CA MET A 221 1.73 -8.93 -0.14
C MET A 221 1.23 -10.15 -0.94
N GLY A 222 0.02 -10.61 -0.63
CA GLY A 222 -0.62 -11.76 -1.27
C GLY A 222 -0.35 -13.10 -0.56
N LEU A 223 0.37 -13.12 0.55
CA LEU A 223 0.56 -14.30 1.38
C LEU A 223 -0.79 -14.88 1.86
N LEU A 224 -1.69 -14.05 2.37
CA LEU A 224 -2.96 -14.45 3.00
C LEU A 224 -4.05 -14.74 1.96
N ARG A 225 -3.78 -15.70 1.08
CA ARG A 225 -4.68 -16.15 0.00
C ARG A 225 -4.76 -17.66 -0.01
N ARG A 226 -5.87 -18.19 -0.51
CA ARG A 226 -6.06 -19.63 -0.71
C ARG A 226 -4.95 -20.28 -1.53
N GLU A 227 -4.55 -19.61 -2.61
CA GLU A 227 -3.49 -20.06 -3.51
C GLU A 227 -2.07 -19.69 -3.03
N GLY A 228 -1.96 -19.00 -1.89
CA GLY A 228 -0.72 -18.43 -1.40
C GLY A 228 -0.22 -17.24 -2.24
N VAL A 229 1.08 -16.97 -2.12
CA VAL A 229 1.75 -15.82 -2.74
C VAL A 229 1.61 -15.86 -4.27
N PRO A 230 1.20 -14.77 -4.92
CA PRO A 230 1.18 -14.68 -6.38
C PRO A 230 2.57 -14.79 -7.00
N ILE A 231 2.69 -15.57 -8.05
CA ILE A 231 3.93 -15.76 -8.82
C ILE A 231 3.78 -15.11 -10.20
N GLY A 232 4.39 -13.95 -10.37
CA GLY A 232 4.55 -13.28 -11.67
C GLY A 232 5.74 -13.84 -12.47
N SER A 233 6.27 -13.05 -13.39
CA SER A 233 7.45 -13.46 -14.19
C SER A 233 8.74 -13.51 -13.36
N MET A 234 8.77 -12.84 -12.20
CA MET A 234 9.91 -12.86 -11.28
C MET A 234 10.02 -14.13 -10.40
N GLY A 235 9.09 -15.08 -10.50
CA GLY A 235 9.15 -16.32 -9.73
C GLY A 235 8.81 -16.14 -8.24
N ASN A 236 9.47 -16.90 -7.36
CA ASN A 236 9.27 -16.78 -5.91
C ASN A 236 10.06 -15.59 -5.36
N TRP A 237 9.38 -14.48 -5.09
CA TRP A 237 9.99 -13.22 -4.62
C TRP A 237 9.63 -12.85 -3.17
N HIS A 238 8.62 -13.49 -2.59
CA HIS A 238 8.11 -13.10 -1.28
C HIS A 238 9.01 -13.65 -0.15
N PRO A 239 9.41 -12.82 0.83
CA PRO A 239 10.41 -13.17 1.85
C PRO A 239 9.90 -14.13 2.96
N SER A 240 8.68 -14.67 2.82
CA SER A 240 8.12 -15.56 3.82
C SER A 240 8.79 -16.93 3.78
N SER A 241 9.13 -17.44 4.96
CA SER A 241 9.67 -18.79 5.12
C SER A 241 8.64 -19.86 4.74
N ASP A 242 9.12 -21.07 4.44
CA ASP A 242 8.25 -22.22 4.17
C ASP A 242 7.36 -22.56 5.36
N GLY A 243 7.87 -22.39 6.59
CA GLY A 243 7.08 -22.56 7.81
C GLY A 243 5.87 -21.64 7.87
N LEU A 244 6.07 -20.34 7.60
CA LEU A 244 4.98 -19.36 7.53
C LEU A 244 4.00 -19.68 6.40
N ARG A 245 4.50 -20.04 5.21
CA ARG A 245 3.65 -20.44 4.06
C ARG A 245 2.80 -21.66 4.38
N ASN A 246 3.38 -22.65 5.06
CA ASN A 246 2.66 -23.85 5.51
C ASN A 246 1.60 -23.52 6.57
N ALA A 247 1.89 -22.60 7.50
CA ALA A 247 0.91 -22.14 8.48
C ALA A 247 -0.28 -21.44 7.82
N VAL A 248 -0.01 -20.56 6.85
CA VAL A 248 -1.03 -19.88 6.05
C VAL A 248 -1.86 -20.88 5.22
N LYS A 249 -1.23 -21.93 4.69
CA LYS A 249 -1.96 -23.01 4.00
C LYS A 249 -2.92 -23.74 4.94
N ARG A 250 -2.51 -24.04 6.18
CA ARG A 250 -3.41 -24.65 7.19
C ARG A 250 -4.57 -23.72 7.54
N ALA A 251 -4.31 -22.43 7.70
CA ALA A 251 -5.34 -21.42 7.92
C ALA A 251 -6.33 -21.35 6.74
N SER A 252 -5.83 -21.43 5.50
CA SER A 252 -6.69 -21.51 4.32
C SER A 252 -7.56 -22.77 4.32
N ASP A 253 -7.00 -23.92 4.68
CA ASP A 253 -7.76 -25.17 4.74
C ASP A 253 -8.84 -25.14 5.83
N PHE A 254 -8.59 -24.40 6.91
CA PHE A 254 -9.60 -24.11 7.92
C PHE A 254 -10.75 -23.27 7.37
N CYS A 255 -10.46 -22.19 6.63
CA CYS A 255 -11.51 -21.41 5.98
C CYS A 255 -12.33 -22.26 5.00
N ASP A 256 -11.68 -23.09 4.19
CA ASP A 256 -12.35 -23.96 3.22
C ASP A 256 -13.33 -24.94 3.91
N ARG A 257 -12.99 -25.45 5.11
CA ARG A 257 -13.90 -26.30 5.92
C ARG A 257 -15.12 -25.55 6.48
N HIS A 258 -15.09 -24.22 6.44
CA HIS A 258 -16.17 -23.33 6.89
C HIS A 258 -16.82 -22.58 5.72
N ASP A 259 -16.68 -23.09 4.49
CA ASP A 259 -17.24 -22.50 3.27
C ASP A 259 -16.78 -21.05 3.01
N GLU A 260 -15.57 -20.71 3.44
CA GLU A 260 -15.00 -19.38 3.31
C GLU A 260 -13.61 -19.38 2.68
N LYS A 261 -13.22 -18.24 2.11
CA LYS A 261 -11.88 -18.06 1.52
C LYS A 261 -11.01 -17.23 2.44
N LEU A 262 -9.75 -17.65 2.62
CA LEU A 262 -8.80 -16.93 3.47
C LEU A 262 -8.68 -15.46 3.08
N GLU A 263 -8.54 -15.15 1.78
CA GLU A 263 -8.41 -13.77 1.32
C GLU A 263 -9.65 -12.90 1.59
N VAL A 264 -10.85 -13.50 1.66
CA VAL A 264 -12.09 -12.79 1.98
C VAL A 264 -12.12 -12.45 3.46
N VAL A 265 -11.70 -13.37 4.33
CA VAL A 265 -11.60 -13.13 5.76
C VAL A 265 -10.51 -12.10 6.06
N ALA A 266 -9.31 -12.31 5.50
CA ALA A 266 -8.16 -11.45 5.72
C ALA A 266 -8.37 -10.02 5.23
N ILE A 267 -8.92 -9.81 4.03
CA ILE A 267 -9.16 -8.45 3.52
C ILE A 267 -10.22 -7.72 4.35
N ARG A 268 -11.31 -8.40 4.73
CA ARG A 268 -12.34 -7.77 5.55
C ARG A 268 -11.80 -7.45 6.94
N TYR A 269 -11.11 -8.38 7.58
CA TYR A 269 -10.49 -8.15 8.89
C TYR A 269 -9.55 -6.95 8.87
N ALA A 270 -8.57 -6.94 7.95
CA ALA A 270 -7.56 -5.89 7.89
C ALA A 270 -8.17 -4.52 7.58
N LEU A 271 -9.11 -4.42 6.64
CA LEU A 271 -9.77 -3.16 6.32
C LEU A 271 -10.69 -2.69 7.46
N GLU A 272 -11.54 -3.57 8.01
CA GLU A 272 -12.54 -3.21 9.03
C GLU A 272 -11.88 -2.81 10.35
N GLN A 273 -10.88 -3.57 10.80
CA GLN A 273 -10.20 -3.28 12.06
C GLN A 273 -9.29 -2.04 11.94
N TRP A 274 -8.54 -1.90 10.83
CA TRP A 274 -7.68 -0.73 10.64
C TRP A 274 -8.48 0.56 10.51
N LEU A 275 -9.65 0.52 9.88
CA LEU A 275 -10.54 1.66 9.75
C LEU A 275 -10.84 2.32 11.10
N SER A 276 -11.10 1.50 12.13
CA SER A 276 -11.40 1.94 13.49
C SER A 276 -10.12 2.21 14.31
N ILE A 277 -9.21 1.25 14.39
CA ILE A 277 -8.01 1.32 15.23
C ILE A 277 -7.08 2.45 14.76
N GLY A 278 -6.90 2.58 13.44
CA GLY A 278 -6.08 3.61 12.81
C GLY A 278 -6.71 5.01 12.80
N SER A 279 -7.96 5.19 13.26
CA SER A 279 -8.69 6.48 13.18
C SER A 279 -7.93 7.66 13.81
N THR A 280 -7.20 7.43 14.90
CA THR A 280 -6.45 8.50 15.59
C THR A 280 -5.23 9.03 14.81
N VAL A 281 -4.80 8.29 13.79
CA VAL A 281 -3.76 8.61 12.81
C VAL A 281 -4.31 8.42 11.37
N GLY A 282 -5.62 8.61 11.21
CA GLY A 282 -6.35 8.35 9.98
C GLY A 282 -6.57 9.61 9.15
N SER A 283 -7.60 9.64 8.32
CA SER A 283 -7.93 10.81 7.49
C SER A 283 -9.43 11.11 7.46
N ARG A 284 -9.80 12.31 7.01
CA ARG A 284 -11.15 12.84 6.80
C ARG A 284 -11.58 12.83 5.33
N GLY A 285 -10.70 12.39 4.43
CA GLY A 285 -10.97 12.36 3.00
C GLY A 285 -12.12 11.41 2.62
N ASP A 286 -12.58 11.57 1.38
CA ASP A 286 -13.76 10.87 0.84
C ASP A 286 -13.67 9.34 1.00
N PRO A 287 -14.62 8.70 1.72
CA PRO A 287 -14.57 7.27 2.00
C PRO A 287 -14.96 6.38 0.82
N ALA A 288 -15.38 6.90 -0.34
CA ALA A 288 -15.87 6.09 -1.47
C ALA A 288 -17.04 5.15 -1.08
N SER A 289 -17.98 5.66 -0.29
CA SER A 289 -19.07 4.88 0.31
C SER A 289 -20.18 4.49 -0.69
N GLY A 290 -20.16 5.10 -1.87
CA GLY A 290 -20.66 4.47 -3.09
C GLY A 290 -21.79 5.21 -3.80
N VAL A 291 -22.00 6.49 -3.51
CA VAL A 291 -22.82 7.33 -4.39
C VAL A 291 -21.98 7.70 -5.61
N ALA A 292 -22.27 7.08 -6.75
CA ALA A 292 -21.51 7.27 -7.97
C ALA A 292 -21.38 8.76 -8.34
N TRP A 293 -20.15 9.17 -8.66
CA TRP A 293 -19.80 10.54 -9.04
C TRP A 293 -20.04 11.63 -7.98
N GLN A 294 -20.43 11.27 -6.76
CA GLN A 294 -20.57 12.23 -5.66
C GLN A 294 -19.35 12.16 -4.75
N ARG A 295 -18.93 13.34 -4.29
CA ARG A 295 -17.99 13.44 -3.19
C ARG A 295 -18.70 13.22 -1.89
N GLU A 296 -18.07 12.43 -1.04
CA GLU A 296 -18.59 12.10 0.27
C GLU A 296 -17.64 12.59 1.36
N SER A 297 -18.18 12.78 2.56
CA SER A 297 -17.43 13.17 3.75
C SER A 297 -17.52 12.04 4.77
N ASN A 298 -16.49 11.86 5.59
CA ASN A 298 -16.51 10.86 6.66
C ASN A 298 -17.65 11.09 7.67
N GLU A 299 -18.12 12.33 7.81
CA GLU A 299 -19.29 12.66 8.63
C GLU A 299 -20.56 11.93 8.15
N GLN A 300 -20.66 11.61 6.86
CA GLN A 300 -21.82 10.91 6.29
C GLN A 300 -21.82 9.40 6.63
N VAL A 301 -20.68 8.86 7.07
CA VAL A 301 -20.55 7.47 7.51
C VAL A 301 -20.25 7.36 9.01
N GLY A 302 -20.46 8.45 9.76
CA GLY A 302 -20.27 8.50 11.22
C GLY A 302 -18.81 8.51 11.69
N GLY A 303 -17.85 8.73 10.79
CA GLY A 303 -16.44 8.77 11.11
C GLY A 303 -15.92 10.19 11.31
N SER A 304 -15.28 10.47 12.45
CA SER A 304 -14.52 11.74 12.59
C SER A 304 -13.19 11.69 11.83
N ARG A 305 -12.49 10.55 11.86
CA ARG A 305 -11.33 10.18 11.04
C ARG A 305 -11.37 8.66 10.83
N LEU A 306 -10.98 8.20 9.66
CA LEU A 306 -10.96 6.78 9.29
C LEU A 306 -9.51 6.35 9.03
N GLY A 307 -9.11 5.17 9.53
CA GLY A 307 -7.80 4.59 9.23
C GLY A 307 -7.61 4.42 7.72
N VAL A 308 -6.40 4.67 7.24
CA VAL A 308 -6.09 4.69 5.80
C VAL A 308 -5.45 3.38 5.38
N SER A 309 -6.00 2.73 4.35
CA SER A 309 -5.51 1.47 3.80
C SER A 309 -5.18 1.56 2.30
N VAL A 310 -4.10 0.87 1.90
CA VAL A 310 -3.70 0.73 0.49
C VAL A 310 -3.95 -0.72 0.03
N MET A 311 -4.82 -0.89 -0.96
CA MET A 311 -5.20 -2.19 -1.52
C MET A 311 -4.65 -2.37 -2.93
N GLY A 312 -4.01 -3.52 -3.19
CA GLY A 312 -3.57 -3.89 -4.54
C GLY A 312 -4.63 -4.75 -5.24
N VAL A 313 -4.95 -4.42 -6.49
CA VAL A 313 -5.83 -5.21 -7.36
C VAL A 313 -5.25 -5.31 -8.76
N SER A 314 -5.46 -6.45 -9.41
CA SER A 314 -4.94 -6.72 -10.76
C SER A 314 -6.02 -7.07 -11.77
N LYS A 315 -7.27 -7.30 -11.31
CA LYS A 315 -8.40 -7.71 -12.15
C LYS A 315 -9.69 -7.02 -11.72
N ALA A 316 -10.60 -6.79 -12.67
CA ALA A 316 -11.86 -6.09 -12.41
C ALA A 316 -12.71 -6.78 -11.34
N SER A 317 -12.73 -8.11 -11.31
CA SER A 317 -13.46 -8.88 -10.31
C SER A 317 -12.87 -8.78 -8.90
N GLU A 318 -11.56 -8.53 -8.77
CA GLU A 318 -10.92 -8.25 -7.48
C GLU A 318 -11.35 -6.87 -6.99
N LEU A 319 -11.27 -5.85 -7.85
CA LEU A 319 -11.72 -4.49 -7.53
C LEU A 319 -13.19 -4.46 -7.10
N GLU A 320 -14.07 -5.11 -7.86
CA GLU A 320 -15.51 -5.15 -7.57
C GLU A 320 -15.78 -5.78 -6.20
N LYS A 321 -15.14 -6.93 -5.89
CA LYS A 321 -15.28 -7.59 -4.59
C LYS A 321 -14.71 -6.77 -3.45
N THR A 322 -13.54 -6.13 -3.64
CA THR A 322 -12.98 -5.27 -2.59
C THR A 322 -13.88 -4.08 -2.32
N MET A 323 -14.48 -3.47 -3.35
CA MET A 323 -15.45 -2.38 -3.15
C MET A 323 -16.73 -2.86 -2.46
N GLN A 324 -17.20 -4.09 -2.73
CA GLN A 324 -18.33 -4.68 -2.00
C GLN A 324 -18.00 -4.87 -0.51
N VAL A 325 -16.80 -5.40 -0.20
CA VAL A 325 -16.34 -5.56 1.19
C VAL A 325 -16.22 -4.19 1.87
N TRP A 326 -15.55 -3.24 1.23
CA TRP A 326 -15.34 -1.90 1.76
C TRP A 326 -16.65 -1.18 2.06
N ARG A 327 -17.59 -1.16 1.11
CA ARG A 327 -18.89 -0.52 1.31
C ARG A 327 -19.72 -1.23 2.37
N SER A 328 -19.64 -2.56 2.44
CA SER A 328 -20.26 -3.29 3.55
C SER A 328 -19.67 -2.87 4.90
N ILE A 329 -18.36 -2.71 5.02
CA ILE A 329 -17.72 -2.24 6.26
C ILE A 329 -18.29 -0.86 6.65
N LEU A 330 -18.34 0.07 5.70
CA LEU A 330 -18.91 1.40 5.92
C LEU A 330 -20.39 1.37 6.29
N ASP A 331 -21.17 0.49 5.67
CA ASP A 331 -22.59 0.30 5.99
C ASP A 331 -22.76 -0.12 7.45
N GLY A 332 -21.79 -0.81 8.06
CA GLY A 332 -21.79 -1.25 9.46
C GLY A 332 -21.25 -0.24 10.47
N LEU A 333 -20.94 1.00 10.05
CA LEU A 333 -20.65 2.12 10.95
C LEU A 333 -21.95 2.72 11.52
N GLU A 334 -21.83 3.54 12.57
CA GLU A 334 -22.97 4.10 13.32
C GLU A 334 -24.00 4.78 12.41
N ASP A 335 -23.55 5.65 11.49
CA ASP A 335 -24.41 6.33 10.52
C ASP A 335 -24.41 5.66 9.12
N GLY A 336 -23.82 4.47 9.01
CA GLY A 336 -23.65 3.76 7.73
C GLY A 336 -24.97 3.39 7.05
N GLN A 337 -26.05 3.20 7.83
CA GLN A 337 -27.36 2.83 7.31
C GLN A 337 -27.97 3.91 6.39
N GLU A 338 -27.83 5.19 6.73
CA GLU A 338 -28.37 6.28 5.89
C GLU A 338 -27.62 6.38 4.57
N THR A 339 -26.29 6.22 4.62
CA THR A 339 -25.43 6.17 3.45
C THR A 339 -25.74 4.97 2.55
N ALA A 340 -25.98 3.79 3.13
CA ALA A 340 -26.43 2.62 2.38
C ALA A 340 -27.70 2.92 1.57
N ILE A 341 -28.72 3.49 2.24
CA ILE A 341 -30.00 3.84 1.59
C ILE A 341 -29.79 4.86 0.47
N ARG A 342 -29.01 5.91 0.71
CA ARG A 342 -28.69 6.95 -0.29
C ARG A 342 -27.98 6.38 -1.52
N ALA A 343 -27.13 5.38 -1.32
CA ALA A 343 -26.43 4.68 -2.39
C ALA A 343 -27.26 3.57 -3.06
N GLY A 344 -28.56 3.47 -2.75
CA GLY A 344 -29.47 2.48 -3.35
C GLY A 344 -29.32 1.06 -2.79
N ARG A 345 -28.60 0.89 -1.66
CA ARG A 345 -28.46 -0.37 -0.93
C ARG A 345 -29.64 -0.58 0.03
N TRP A 346 -29.85 -1.82 0.46
CA TRP A 346 -31.00 -2.18 1.28
C TRP A 346 -30.74 -1.80 2.75
N LYS A 347 -31.80 -1.42 3.48
CA LYS A 347 -31.71 -1.16 4.93
C LYS A 347 -31.09 -2.34 5.71
N ARG A 348 -31.33 -3.57 5.23
CA ARG A 348 -30.81 -4.82 5.82
C ARG A 348 -29.30 -5.02 5.61
N ASP A 349 -28.66 -4.25 4.73
CA ASP A 349 -27.22 -4.38 4.45
C ASP A 349 -26.38 -3.91 5.65
N HIS A 350 -26.86 -2.93 6.43
CA HIS A 350 -26.27 -2.55 7.71
C HIS A 350 -26.26 -3.72 8.70
N GLU A 351 -27.42 -4.37 8.91
CA GLU A 351 -27.55 -5.52 9.80
C GLU A 351 -26.71 -6.72 9.31
N TRP A 352 -26.69 -6.95 7.99
CA TRP A 352 -25.81 -7.95 7.39
C TRP A 352 -24.35 -7.68 7.69
N SER A 353 -23.90 -6.42 7.58
CA SER A 353 -22.53 -6.05 7.89
C SER A 353 -22.17 -6.31 9.35
N LEU A 354 -23.03 -5.92 10.30
CA LEU A 354 -22.81 -6.17 11.73
C LEU A 354 -22.71 -7.68 12.04
N ASN A 355 -23.54 -8.51 11.41
CA ASN A 355 -23.47 -9.96 11.55
C ASN A 355 -22.22 -10.53 10.90
N ARG A 356 -21.82 -10.00 9.74
CA ARG A 356 -20.62 -10.43 9.04
C ARG A 356 -19.36 -10.08 9.83
N ARG A 357 -19.31 -8.93 10.51
CA ARG A 357 -18.21 -8.58 11.43
C ARG A 357 -17.97 -9.68 12.47
N LYS A 358 -19.03 -10.10 13.17
CA LYS A 358 -18.95 -11.18 14.16
C LYS A 358 -18.48 -12.51 13.57
N ALA A 359 -18.95 -12.85 12.36
CA ALA A 359 -18.50 -14.05 11.67
C ALA A 359 -17.01 -13.98 11.30
N ILE A 360 -16.52 -12.82 10.87
CA ILE A 360 -15.11 -12.58 10.58
C ILE A 360 -14.26 -12.69 11.84
N GLU A 361 -14.72 -12.16 12.98
CA GLU A 361 -14.01 -12.28 14.27
C GLU A 361 -13.86 -13.75 14.69
N ILE A 362 -14.93 -14.55 14.60
CA ILE A 362 -14.88 -15.99 14.92
C ILE A 362 -13.91 -16.74 13.99
N LEU A 363 -13.94 -16.44 12.68
CA LEU A 363 -13.02 -17.05 11.72
C LEU A 363 -11.58 -16.60 11.95
N ALA A 364 -11.36 -15.34 12.33
CA ALA A 364 -10.04 -14.79 12.65
C ALA A 364 -9.42 -15.53 13.84
N ASP A 365 -10.20 -15.79 14.90
CA ASP A 365 -9.73 -16.56 16.05
C ASP A 365 -9.28 -17.97 15.64
N GLY A 366 -10.09 -18.69 14.85
CA GLY A 366 -9.71 -20.02 14.35
C GLY A 366 -8.53 -20.00 13.39
N ILE A 367 -8.37 -18.94 12.59
CA ILE A 367 -7.18 -18.74 11.74
C ILE A 367 -5.94 -18.52 12.60
N ASN A 368 -6.04 -17.76 13.69
CA ASN A 368 -4.91 -17.49 14.58
C ASN A 368 -4.37 -18.78 15.21
N GLU A 369 -5.24 -19.72 15.58
CA GLU A 369 -4.84 -21.06 16.06
C GLU A 369 -4.02 -21.85 15.02
N HIS A 370 -4.26 -21.62 13.72
CA HIS A 370 -3.52 -22.28 12.64
C HIS A 370 -2.22 -21.58 12.24
N LEU A 371 -2.15 -20.27 12.48
CA LEU A 371 -0.93 -19.48 12.33
C LEU A 371 0.05 -19.74 13.48
N ASP A 372 -0.45 -19.95 14.71
CA ASP A 372 0.33 -20.40 15.88
C ASP A 372 1.54 -19.50 16.16
N GLU A 373 2.77 -20.03 16.17
CA GLU A 373 4.01 -19.28 16.38
C GLU A 373 4.27 -18.18 15.34
N TYR A 374 3.54 -18.21 14.22
CA TYR A 374 3.66 -17.23 13.15
C TYR A 374 2.77 -15.99 13.35
N ILE A 375 1.98 -15.89 14.42
CA ILE A 375 1.30 -14.63 14.74
C ILE A 375 2.34 -13.54 15.08
N ASP A 376 2.16 -12.36 14.48
CA ASP A 376 3.07 -11.21 14.57
C ASP A 376 4.51 -11.50 14.10
N TYR A 377 4.75 -12.65 13.46
CA TYR A 377 6.04 -12.94 12.86
C TYR A 377 6.38 -11.91 11.77
N THR A 378 7.62 -11.43 11.83
CA THR A 378 8.23 -10.56 10.83
C THR A 378 9.48 -11.21 10.25
N TRP A 379 9.76 -10.99 8.98
CA TRP A 379 11.01 -11.40 8.33
C TRP A 379 12.05 -10.27 8.34
N ASP A 380 13.31 -10.60 8.06
CA ASP A 380 14.36 -9.59 7.93
C ASP A 380 14.15 -8.74 6.67
N SER A 381 14.25 -7.42 6.83
CA SER A 381 14.27 -6.46 5.72
C SER A 381 15.27 -5.34 6.05
N PRO A 382 16.30 -5.13 5.21
CA PRO A 382 16.79 -6.11 4.24
C PRO A 382 17.31 -7.38 4.93
N GLY A 383 17.52 -8.46 4.18
CA GLY A 383 18.23 -9.63 4.69
C GLY A 383 19.67 -9.28 5.09
N SER A 384 20.25 -10.00 6.04
CA SER A 384 21.57 -9.73 6.65
C SER A 384 22.75 -9.65 5.68
N GLY A 385 22.63 -10.21 4.47
CA GLY A 385 23.64 -10.17 3.41
C GLY A 385 23.42 -9.09 2.35
N PHE A 386 22.43 -8.20 2.52
CA PHE A 386 22.12 -7.19 1.52
C PHE A 386 23.22 -6.15 1.34
N VAL A 387 23.49 -5.82 0.07
CA VAL A 387 24.42 -4.76 -0.32
C VAL A 387 23.75 -3.95 -1.43
N ASN A 388 23.65 -2.63 -1.22
CA ASN A 388 23.20 -1.71 -2.25
C ASN A 388 24.26 -1.62 -3.37
N GLN A 389 23.95 -2.13 -4.55
CA GLN A 389 24.88 -2.26 -5.69
C GLN A 389 25.24 -0.92 -6.34
N ARG A 390 24.36 0.08 -6.20
CA ARG A 390 24.61 1.40 -6.77
C ARG A 390 25.75 2.11 -6.05
N GLY A 391 25.76 2.01 -4.71
CA GLY A 391 26.66 2.73 -3.82
C GLY A 391 26.61 4.25 -3.99
N ARG A 392 27.13 5.03 -3.04
CA ARG A 392 27.47 6.44 -3.31
C ARG A 392 28.62 6.44 -4.32
N LYS A 393 28.34 6.57 -5.61
CA LYS A 393 29.35 6.90 -6.63
C LYS A 393 29.30 8.39 -6.86
N ASP A 394 30.40 9.07 -6.57
CA ASP A 394 30.60 10.51 -6.78
C ASP A 394 30.60 10.95 -8.26
N ASP A 395 30.42 10.03 -9.21
CA ASP A 395 30.44 10.28 -10.65
C ASP A 395 29.08 9.92 -11.30
N VAL A 396 28.12 10.84 -11.24
CA VAL A 396 26.91 10.76 -12.06
C VAL A 396 27.22 11.40 -13.42
N LYS A 397 27.41 10.58 -14.46
CA LYS A 397 27.27 11.07 -15.85
C LYS A 397 25.79 11.40 -16.06
N GLU A 398 25.49 12.53 -16.69
CA GLU A 398 24.12 12.90 -17.10
C GLU A 398 23.47 11.74 -17.88
N VAL A 399 22.58 10.99 -17.24
CA VAL A 399 21.73 10.00 -17.92
C VAL A 399 20.45 10.72 -18.33
N THR A 400 20.22 10.83 -19.64
CA THR A 400 19.00 11.44 -20.16
C THR A 400 17.77 10.59 -19.80
N PRO A 401 16.63 11.19 -19.41
CA PRO A 401 15.45 10.46 -18.92
C PRO A 401 14.86 9.42 -19.89
N ALA A 402 15.20 9.49 -21.18
CA ALA A 402 14.60 8.72 -22.25
C ALA A 402 15.30 7.38 -22.55
N GLN A 403 16.38 7.01 -21.84
CA GLN A 403 17.29 5.96 -22.31
C GLN A 403 17.61 4.81 -21.32
N GLU A 404 16.98 4.72 -20.16
CA GLU A 404 17.13 3.50 -19.35
C GLU A 404 16.07 2.46 -19.76
N PRO A 405 16.47 1.33 -20.39
CA PRO A 405 15.56 0.21 -20.57
C PRO A 405 15.10 -0.31 -19.21
N TRP A 406 13.90 -0.88 -19.17
CA TRP A 406 13.34 -1.56 -18.00
C TRP A 406 14.41 -2.41 -17.29
N LEU A 407 14.90 -1.95 -16.14
CA LEU A 407 15.62 -2.82 -15.23
C LEU A 407 14.58 -3.79 -14.67
N THR A 408 14.46 -4.94 -15.32
CA THR A 408 13.83 -6.10 -14.68
C THR A 408 14.64 -6.33 -13.41
N PRO A 409 14.07 -6.24 -12.20
CA PRO A 409 14.83 -6.56 -11.01
C PRO A 409 15.38 -7.96 -11.17
N ALA A 410 16.64 -8.18 -10.79
CA ALA A 410 17.33 -9.43 -11.01
C ALA A 410 16.46 -10.62 -10.55
N ALA A 411 16.44 -11.69 -11.33
CA ALA A 411 15.73 -12.92 -10.97
C ALA A 411 16.17 -13.36 -9.56
N SER A 412 15.22 -13.86 -8.76
CA SER A 412 15.53 -14.45 -7.45
C SER A 412 16.71 -15.41 -7.56
N PRO A 413 17.60 -15.49 -6.54
CA PRO A 413 18.62 -16.53 -6.50
C PRO A 413 17.96 -17.89 -6.74
N GLN A 414 18.59 -18.74 -7.56
CA GLN A 414 18.08 -20.07 -7.87
C GLN A 414 17.78 -20.80 -6.56
N ALA A 415 16.56 -21.32 -6.44
CA ALA A 415 16.22 -22.22 -5.35
C ALA A 415 17.20 -23.40 -5.40
N ASP A 416 17.75 -23.77 -4.23
CA ASP A 416 18.50 -25.02 -4.12
C ASP A 416 17.66 -26.15 -4.71
N GLU A 417 18.28 -26.97 -5.56
CA GLU A 417 17.60 -28.08 -6.24
C GLU A 417 16.87 -28.93 -5.20
N LEU A 418 15.54 -29.01 -5.33
CA LEU A 418 14.75 -29.98 -4.58
C LEU A 418 15.33 -31.38 -4.85
N PRO A 419 15.55 -32.21 -3.81
CA PRO A 419 16.03 -33.57 -4.03
C PRO A 419 15.05 -34.31 -4.94
N SER A 420 15.62 -35.10 -5.85
CA SER A 420 14.86 -35.84 -6.86
C SER A 420 13.79 -36.75 -6.21
N PRO A 421 12.69 -37.08 -6.92
CA PRO A 421 11.58 -37.87 -6.38
C PRO A 421 11.93 -39.30 -5.91
N GLU A 422 13.18 -39.74 -6.00
CA GLU A 422 13.60 -41.09 -5.61
C GLU A 422 13.99 -41.24 -4.12
N GLU A 423 14.10 -40.15 -3.34
CA GLU A 423 14.51 -40.23 -1.92
C GLU A 423 13.35 -40.18 -0.91
N ALA A 424 12.09 -40.14 -1.35
CA ALA A 424 10.91 -40.06 -0.48
C ALA A 424 10.23 -41.44 -0.21
N ALA A 425 11.01 -42.51 -0.07
CA ALA A 425 10.48 -43.81 0.36
C ALA A 425 10.58 -43.97 1.89
N LEU A 426 9.57 -43.50 2.62
CA LEU A 426 9.37 -43.89 4.01
C LEU A 426 8.69 -45.28 4.08
N PRO A 427 9.17 -46.21 4.92
CA PRO A 427 8.60 -47.54 5.03
C PRO A 427 7.26 -47.48 5.77
N LEU A 428 6.21 -48.02 5.14
CA LEU A 428 4.90 -48.27 5.73
C LEU A 428 5.04 -49.12 7.00
N ARG A 429 4.61 -48.58 8.15
CA ARG A 429 3.99 -49.31 9.26
C ARG A 429 2.92 -48.46 9.93
#